data_AF-A0A1S8L1R3-F1
#
_entry.id   AF-A0A1S8L1R3-F1
#
_cell.length_a   1.000
_cell.length_b   1.000
_cell.length_c   1.000
_cell.angle_alpha   90.00
_cell.angle_beta   90.00
_cell.angle_gamma   90.00
#
_symmetry.space_group_name_H-M   'P 1'
#
loop_
_entity.id
_entity.type
_entity.pdbx_description
1 polymer ?
#
loop_
_entity_poly.entity_id
_entity_poly.type
_entity_poly.pdbx_seq_one_letter_code
_entity_poly.pdbx_strand_id
1 'polypeptide(L)'
;MIKAHIIRPDYGKNDGAATLTATLTKGSVTKTMTFKATVKQQGKTDNQSVTDDFNWLTIAGSDAGITSNILLPAAGPNGSTIAWKTSNADVINIDGGVKRPDNGADKASVTLSATISKGTVTQNKDIVVTVLPWTDKEEVELAINAITWDSIRNQNTVEDEITTDLNLYTTGDRKTTIVWNPTYPSVIDATGKVTRPTYEEGDCTLSIPATVSKGKVAEHIQNFLGLKVLKLQITNKEAVSKAKTIVDGTMIKGKNTDLKDMTDSVVLPSNLDQYMYPDLKPITLQWKLVRSLTDATEDTTNSAAKIVTDSQGVQTLSITRPASGNQNGTAFLEVNITSVTAQGDIATDYNIFPLIIIASK
;
A
#
# COMPACT_ATOMS: atom_id res chain seq x y z
N MET A 1 -29.29 -51.58 64.86
CA MET A 1 -29.17 -50.52 63.83
C MET A 1 -30.30 -50.70 62.84
N ILE A 2 -31.08 -49.65 62.57
CA ILE A 2 -32.05 -49.66 61.46
C ILE A 2 -31.25 -49.32 60.19
N LYS A 3 -31.27 -50.19 59.18
CA LYS A 3 -30.72 -49.89 57.85
C LYS A 3 -31.84 -49.31 57.00
N ALA A 4 -31.73 -48.06 56.59
CA ALA A 4 -32.65 -47.46 55.64
C ALA A 4 -32.23 -47.83 54.20
N HIS A 5 -33.17 -48.25 53.37
CA HIS A 5 -32.98 -48.37 51.93
C HIS A 5 -33.29 -47.03 51.28
N ILE A 6 -32.31 -46.41 50.63
CA ILE A 6 -32.45 -45.08 50.00
C ILE A 6 -32.62 -45.29 48.50
N ILE A 7 -33.78 -44.91 47.96
CA ILE A 7 -34.00 -44.81 46.52
C ILE A 7 -33.75 -43.35 46.15
N ARG A 8 -32.71 -43.10 45.36
CA ARG A 8 -32.37 -41.76 44.87
C ARG A 8 -33.28 -41.41 43.68
N PRO A 9 -33.85 -40.19 43.62
CA PRO A 9 -34.60 -39.74 42.45
C PRO A 9 -33.78 -39.86 41.17
N ASP A 10 -34.42 -40.13 40.04
CA ASP A 10 -33.74 -40.13 38.74
C ASP A 10 -33.20 -38.74 38.39
N TYR A 11 -32.17 -38.71 37.54
CA TYR A 11 -31.64 -37.46 37.00
C TYR A 11 -32.76 -36.63 36.33
N GLY A 12 -32.82 -35.34 36.64
CA GLY A 12 -33.84 -34.41 36.15
C GLY A 12 -35.11 -34.31 37.00
N LYS A 13 -35.22 -35.08 38.10
CA LYS A 13 -36.41 -35.07 39.00
C LYS A 13 -36.24 -34.24 40.28
N ASN A 14 -35.24 -33.36 40.34
CA ASN A 14 -34.83 -32.60 41.54
C ASN A 14 -34.43 -33.51 42.73
N ASP A 15 -33.75 -32.94 43.72
CA ASP A 15 -33.41 -33.66 44.94
C ASP A 15 -34.68 -34.00 45.76
N GLY A 16 -34.74 -35.21 46.32
CA GLY A 16 -35.82 -35.65 47.18
C GLY A 16 -35.65 -35.15 48.62
N ALA A 17 -36.76 -34.98 49.34
CA ALA A 17 -36.75 -34.69 50.77
C ALA A 17 -37.24 -35.90 51.56
N ALA A 18 -36.52 -36.26 52.62
CA ALA A 18 -36.92 -37.28 53.58
C ALA A 18 -36.88 -36.70 55.01
N THR A 19 -37.80 -37.13 55.87
CA THR A 19 -37.79 -36.75 57.29
C THR A 19 -37.69 -38.02 58.13
N LEU A 20 -36.64 -38.10 58.95
CA LEU A 20 -36.44 -39.17 59.92
C LEU A 20 -36.93 -38.68 61.28
N THR A 21 -37.84 -39.43 61.91
CA THR A 21 -38.35 -39.10 63.24
C THR A 21 -37.82 -40.11 64.25
N ALA A 22 -37.00 -39.66 65.20
CA ALA A 22 -36.58 -40.44 66.33
C ALA A 22 -37.55 -40.20 67.50
N THR A 23 -38.13 -41.25 68.04
CA THR A 23 -39.00 -41.19 69.23
C THR A 23 -38.23 -41.79 70.41
N LEU A 24 -37.98 -40.99 71.44
CA LEU A 24 -37.47 -41.47 72.72
C LEU A 24 -38.66 -41.68 73.67
N THR A 25 -38.70 -42.83 74.33
CA THR A 25 -39.76 -43.19 75.27
C THR A 25 -39.15 -43.64 76.59
N LYS A 26 -39.64 -43.11 77.71
CA LYS A 26 -39.36 -43.62 79.07
C LYS A 26 -40.67 -43.66 79.86
N GLY A 27 -41.17 -44.87 80.15
CA GLY A 27 -42.51 -45.04 80.71
C GLY A 27 -43.59 -44.58 79.73
N SER A 28 -44.53 -43.74 80.16
CA SER A 28 -45.59 -43.14 79.33
C SER A 28 -45.18 -41.85 78.62
N VAL A 29 -43.98 -41.31 78.90
CA VAL A 29 -43.50 -40.06 78.31
C VAL A 29 -42.73 -40.35 77.03
N THR A 30 -43.16 -39.76 75.92
CA THR A 30 -42.48 -39.79 74.63
C THR A 30 -42.01 -38.40 74.24
N LYS A 31 -40.85 -38.32 73.57
CA LYS A 31 -40.37 -37.10 72.92
C LYS A 31 -39.84 -37.46 71.55
N THR A 32 -40.26 -36.71 70.53
CA THR A 32 -39.79 -36.90 69.17
C THR A 32 -38.78 -35.85 68.78
N MET A 33 -37.83 -36.23 67.93
CA MET A 33 -36.91 -35.33 67.27
C MET A 33 -36.87 -35.68 65.79
N THR A 34 -36.98 -34.69 64.92
CA THR A 34 -36.98 -34.87 63.48
C THR A 34 -35.65 -34.43 62.87
N PHE A 35 -35.20 -35.18 61.87
CA PHE A 35 -34.03 -34.88 61.07
C PHE A 35 -34.46 -34.82 59.61
N LYS A 36 -34.30 -33.66 58.98
CA LYS A 36 -34.52 -33.51 57.54
C LYS A 36 -33.28 -34.01 56.81
N ALA A 37 -33.48 -34.86 55.82
CA ALA A 37 -32.45 -35.35 54.93
C ALA A 37 -32.80 -34.99 53.49
N THR A 38 -31.82 -34.53 52.74
CA THR A 38 -31.93 -34.33 51.29
C THR A 38 -31.35 -35.54 50.58
N VAL A 39 -32.16 -36.24 49.81
CA VAL A 39 -31.73 -37.36 48.97
C VAL A 39 -31.37 -36.83 47.60
N LYS A 40 -30.07 -36.76 47.31
CA LYS A 40 -29.58 -36.29 46.01
C LYS A 40 -30.09 -37.17 44.88
N GLN A 41 -30.58 -36.54 43.81
CA GLN A 41 -30.88 -37.24 42.56
C GLN A 41 -29.65 -38.03 42.06
N GLN A 42 -29.87 -39.06 41.26
CA GLN A 42 -28.80 -39.85 40.63
C GLN A 42 -27.98 -39.00 39.65
N GLY A 43 -26.74 -39.44 39.39
CA GLY A 43 -25.92 -38.84 38.33
C GLY A 43 -26.53 -39.14 36.95
N LYS A 44 -26.23 -38.27 35.97
CA LYS A 44 -26.68 -38.50 34.59
C LYS A 44 -26.08 -39.81 34.07
N THR A 45 -26.94 -40.69 33.56
CA THR A 45 -26.48 -41.96 32.96
C THR A 45 -25.82 -41.71 31.61
N ASP A 46 -25.05 -42.68 31.12
CA ASP A 46 -24.45 -42.60 29.79
C ASP A 46 -25.52 -42.48 28.70
N ASN A 47 -26.60 -43.26 28.80
CA ASN A 47 -27.72 -43.18 27.84
C ASN A 47 -28.39 -41.80 27.81
N GLN A 48 -28.60 -41.18 28.98
CA GLN A 48 -29.17 -39.83 29.05
C GLN A 48 -28.17 -38.78 28.53
N SER A 49 -26.88 -38.96 28.77
CA SER A 49 -25.83 -38.08 28.24
C SER A 49 -25.78 -38.12 26.71
N VAL A 50 -25.75 -39.33 26.13
CA VAL A 50 -25.72 -39.54 24.67
C VAL A 50 -26.99 -38.98 24.02
N THR A 51 -28.16 -39.21 24.61
CA THR A 51 -29.45 -38.70 24.08
C THR A 51 -29.51 -37.17 24.10
N ASP A 52 -29.06 -36.54 25.19
CA ASP A 52 -29.05 -35.08 25.29
C ASP A 52 -28.02 -34.46 24.33
N ASP A 53 -26.84 -35.08 24.17
CA ASP A 53 -25.83 -34.67 23.18
C ASP A 53 -26.31 -34.89 21.74
N PHE A 54 -27.05 -35.97 21.46
CA PHE A 54 -27.71 -36.22 20.17
C PHE A 54 -28.70 -35.11 19.81
N ASN A 55 -29.52 -34.67 20.77
CA ASN A 55 -30.48 -33.60 20.55
C ASN A 55 -29.81 -32.22 20.42
N TRP A 56 -28.73 -31.98 21.16
CA TRP A 56 -27.92 -30.77 21.06
C TRP A 56 -27.21 -30.65 19.70
N LEU A 57 -26.76 -31.77 19.13
CA LEU A 57 -25.90 -31.76 17.96
C LEU A 57 -26.60 -31.19 16.72
N THR A 58 -26.18 -30.01 16.29
CA THR A 58 -26.61 -29.35 15.05
C THR A 58 -25.38 -28.80 14.32
N ILE A 59 -25.52 -28.49 13.03
CA ILE A 59 -24.49 -27.82 12.24
C ILE A 59 -24.96 -26.38 11.98
N ALA A 60 -24.18 -25.40 12.43
CA ALA A 60 -24.51 -24.00 12.24
C ALA A 60 -24.60 -23.65 10.75
N GLY A 61 -25.65 -22.92 10.34
CA GLY A 61 -25.88 -22.48 8.97
C GLY A 61 -26.41 -23.55 8.01
N SER A 62 -26.68 -24.78 8.49
CA SER A 62 -27.21 -25.86 7.63
C SER A 62 -28.59 -25.56 7.04
N ASP A 63 -29.36 -24.68 7.68
CA ASP A 63 -30.70 -24.22 7.27
C ASP A 63 -30.67 -23.19 6.14
N ALA A 64 -29.70 -22.27 6.16
CA ALA A 64 -29.50 -21.27 5.11
C ALA A 64 -28.71 -21.82 3.90
N GLY A 65 -27.94 -22.89 4.11
CA GLY A 65 -26.98 -23.44 3.17
C GLY A 65 -25.56 -22.98 3.48
N ILE A 66 -24.63 -23.92 3.41
CA ILE A 66 -23.24 -23.73 3.83
C ILE A 66 -22.44 -23.03 2.71
N THR A 67 -21.76 -21.95 3.08
CA THR A 67 -20.86 -21.15 2.21
C THR A 67 -19.46 -20.97 2.80
N SER A 68 -19.20 -21.55 3.97
CA SER A 68 -17.92 -21.46 4.68
C SER A 68 -17.63 -22.76 5.42
N ASN A 69 -16.41 -22.90 5.94
CA ASN A 69 -16.03 -24.06 6.72
C ASN A 69 -16.92 -24.21 7.95
N ILE A 70 -17.24 -25.46 8.31
CA ILE A 70 -18.10 -25.79 9.44
C ILE A 70 -17.27 -26.36 10.59
N LEU A 71 -17.77 -26.21 11.82
CA LEU A 71 -17.16 -26.86 12.97
C LEU A 71 -17.84 -28.21 13.22
N LEU A 72 -17.03 -29.28 13.24
CA LEU A 72 -17.47 -30.62 13.60
C LEU A 72 -17.00 -30.95 15.03
N PRO A 73 -17.86 -30.86 16.06
CA PRO A 73 -17.45 -31.10 17.43
C PRO A 73 -17.03 -32.56 17.64
N ALA A 74 -15.91 -32.77 18.32
CA ALA A 74 -15.42 -34.09 18.70
C ALA A 74 -16.00 -34.59 20.04
N ALA A 75 -16.68 -33.73 20.79
CA ALA A 75 -17.33 -34.06 22.05
C ALA A 75 -18.62 -33.27 22.25
N GLY A 76 -19.60 -33.88 22.91
CA GLY A 76 -20.83 -33.24 23.34
C GLY A 76 -20.70 -32.61 24.74
N PRO A 77 -21.56 -31.63 25.08
CA PRO A 77 -21.52 -30.94 26.36
C PRO A 77 -21.76 -31.85 27.58
N ASN A 78 -22.34 -33.04 27.39
CA ASN A 78 -22.55 -34.02 28.43
C ASN A 78 -21.48 -35.13 28.46
N GLY A 79 -20.36 -34.91 27.79
CA GLY A 79 -19.17 -35.77 27.84
C GLY A 79 -19.23 -36.99 26.94
N SER A 80 -20.11 -37.02 25.93
CA SER A 80 -20.05 -38.02 24.87
C SER A 80 -18.94 -37.69 23.87
N THR A 81 -18.26 -38.69 23.33
CA THR A 81 -17.35 -38.53 22.18
C THR A 81 -18.16 -38.57 20.88
N ILE A 82 -17.79 -37.75 19.89
CA ILE A 82 -18.46 -37.67 18.59
C ILE A 82 -17.43 -37.96 17.50
N ALA A 83 -17.67 -39.01 16.72
CA ALA A 83 -16.87 -39.36 15.55
C ALA A 83 -17.69 -39.11 14.28
N TRP A 84 -17.08 -38.49 13.27
CA TRP A 84 -17.76 -38.07 12.05
C TRP A 84 -17.37 -38.92 10.83
N LYS A 85 -18.33 -39.10 9.94
CA LYS A 85 -18.14 -39.56 8.56
C LYS A 85 -18.89 -38.64 7.62
N THR A 86 -18.39 -38.52 6.39
CA THR A 86 -19.00 -37.72 5.32
C THR A 86 -19.37 -38.63 4.15
N SER A 87 -20.51 -38.38 3.51
CA SER A 87 -20.88 -39.06 2.27
C SER A 87 -20.08 -38.55 1.06
N ASN A 88 -19.45 -37.37 1.16
CA ASN A 88 -18.66 -36.76 0.08
C ASN A 88 -17.55 -35.87 0.63
N ALA A 89 -16.34 -36.42 0.74
CA ALA A 89 -15.16 -35.73 1.24
C ALA A 89 -14.62 -34.65 0.28
N ASP A 90 -15.00 -34.67 -1.00
CA ASP A 90 -14.59 -33.65 -1.96
C ASP A 90 -15.36 -32.33 -1.78
N VAL A 91 -16.48 -32.36 -1.05
CA VAL A 91 -17.31 -31.18 -0.75
C VAL A 91 -17.18 -30.77 0.72
N ILE A 92 -17.29 -31.72 1.65
CA ILE A 92 -17.05 -31.48 3.08
C ILE A 92 -16.20 -32.61 3.63
N ASN A 93 -14.99 -32.28 4.07
CA ASN A 93 -14.09 -33.23 4.71
C ASN A 93 -14.43 -33.39 6.22
N ILE A 94 -13.74 -34.29 6.91
CA ILE A 94 -13.98 -34.55 8.35
C ILE A 94 -13.32 -33.51 9.30
N ASP A 95 -12.50 -32.59 8.78
CA ASP A 95 -11.98 -31.46 9.56
C ASP A 95 -12.89 -30.23 9.52
N GLY A 96 -13.94 -30.28 8.69
CA GLY A 96 -14.91 -29.20 8.51
C GLY A 96 -14.59 -28.25 7.36
N GLY A 97 -13.50 -28.48 6.62
CA GLY A 97 -13.19 -27.82 5.37
C GLY A 97 -14.27 -28.05 4.31
N VAL A 98 -14.75 -26.95 3.73
CA VAL A 98 -15.81 -26.95 2.71
C VAL A 98 -15.27 -26.48 1.37
N LYS A 99 -15.46 -27.30 0.34
CA LYS A 99 -15.25 -26.92 -1.05
C LYS A 99 -16.59 -26.66 -1.70
N ARG A 100 -16.87 -25.38 -1.95
CA ARG A 100 -18.10 -24.96 -2.63
C ARG A 100 -18.09 -25.38 -4.10
N PRO A 101 -19.24 -25.77 -4.67
CA PRO A 101 -19.39 -25.90 -6.11
C PRO A 101 -19.07 -24.60 -6.84
N ASP A 102 -18.62 -24.71 -8.09
CA ASP A 102 -18.35 -23.55 -8.92
C ASP A 102 -19.64 -22.79 -9.28
N ASN A 103 -19.48 -21.53 -9.64
CA ASN A 103 -20.57 -20.69 -10.10
C ASN A 103 -21.27 -21.32 -11.32
N GLY A 104 -22.60 -21.36 -11.28
CA GLY A 104 -23.44 -22.00 -12.28
C GLY A 104 -23.64 -23.51 -12.08
N ALA A 105 -22.94 -24.15 -11.14
CA ALA A 105 -23.20 -25.53 -10.76
C ALA A 105 -24.38 -25.65 -9.79
N ASP A 106 -24.96 -26.85 -9.72
CA ASP A 106 -25.99 -27.17 -8.74
C ASP A 106 -25.43 -27.16 -7.31
N LYS A 107 -26.32 -26.96 -6.34
CA LYS A 107 -26.01 -27.10 -4.91
C LYS A 107 -25.58 -28.53 -4.62
N ALA A 108 -24.54 -28.71 -3.81
CA ALA A 108 -24.11 -30.03 -3.38
C ALA A 108 -24.80 -30.43 -2.07
N SER A 109 -25.27 -31.68 -2.00
CA SER A 109 -25.84 -32.26 -0.77
C SER A 109 -24.87 -33.27 -0.19
N VAL A 110 -24.59 -33.17 1.11
CA VAL A 110 -23.70 -34.07 1.84
C VAL A 110 -24.40 -34.55 3.10
N THR A 111 -24.35 -35.86 3.37
CA THR A 111 -24.78 -36.43 4.64
C THR A 111 -23.58 -36.61 5.55
N LEU A 112 -23.62 -35.94 6.70
CA LEU A 112 -22.65 -36.10 7.77
C LEU A 112 -23.21 -37.05 8.83
N SER A 113 -22.54 -38.17 9.04
CA SER A 113 -22.94 -39.18 10.02
C SER A 113 -22.09 -39.03 11.28
N ALA A 114 -22.72 -38.59 12.37
CA ALA A 114 -22.12 -38.50 13.70
C ALA A 114 -22.41 -39.76 14.51
N THR A 115 -21.36 -40.45 14.97
CA THR A 115 -21.44 -41.51 15.96
C THR A 115 -21.13 -40.92 17.34
N ILE A 116 -22.15 -40.83 18.18
CA ILE A 116 -22.11 -40.22 19.51
C ILE A 116 -22.07 -41.35 20.54
N SER A 117 -21.04 -41.36 21.39
CA SER A 117 -20.80 -42.48 22.31
C SER A 117 -20.35 -42.06 23.69
N LYS A 118 -20.80 -42.78 24.71
CA LYS A 118 -20.32 -42.66 26.09
C LYS A 118 -20.45 -44.01 26.80
N GLY A 119 -19.37 -44.48 27.40
CA GLY A 119 -19.33 -45.84 27.97
C GLY A 119 -19.62 -46.88 26.89
N THR A 120 -20.64 -47.71 27.10
CA THR A 120 -21.10 -48.72 26.12
C THR A 120 -22.28 -48.25 25.27
N VAL A 121 -22.78 -47.03 25.48
CA VAL A 121 -23.94 -46.50 24.75
C VAL A 121 -23.47 -45.73 23.52
N THR A 122 -24.12 -46.00 22.39
CA THR A 122 -23.84 -45.35 21.10
C THR A 122 -25.15 -44.98 20.39
N GLN A 123 -25.20 -43.81 19.79
CA GLN A 123 -26.27 -43.38 18.87
C GLN A 123 -25.65 -42.76 17.60
N ASN A 124 -26.32 -42.93 16.46
CA ASN A 124 -25.91 -42.34 15.20
C ASN A 124 -26.90 -41.26 14.78
N LYS A 125 -26.39 -40.10 14.36
CA LYS A 125 -27.16 -38.99 13.80
C LYS A 125 -26.68 -38.67 12.41
N ASP A 126 -27.56 -38.78 11.43
CA ASP A 126 -27.31 -38.30 10.08
C ASP A 126 -27.84 -36.87 9.95
N ILE A 127 -26.97 -35.96 9.49
CA ILE A 127 -27.29 -34.57 9.25
C ILE A 127 -27.04 -34.29 7.77
N VAL A 128 -28.09 -33.98 7.04
CA VAL A 128 -27.98 -33.57 5.63
C VAL A 128 -27.69 -32.07 5.59
N VAL A 129 -26.59 -31.70 4.96
CA VAL A 129 -26.19 -30.31 4.75
C VAL A 129 -26.13 -30.01 3.26
N THR A 130 -26.57 -28.80 2.89
CA THR A 130 -26.50 -28.31 1.52
C THR A 130 -25.41 -27.26 1.41
N VAL A 131 -24.46 -27.43 0.51
CA VAL A 131 -23.41 -26.46 0.20
C VAL A 131 -23.82 -25.66 -1.04
N LEU A 132 -23.81 -24.34 -0.91
CA LEU A 132 -24.22 -23.45 -1.99
C LEU A 132 -23.05 -23.18 -2.95
N PRO A 133 -23.31 -23.11 -4.27
CA PRO A 133 -22.31 -22.70 -5.25
C PRO A 133 -21.88 -21.24 -5.00
N TRP A 134 -20.75 -20.85 -5.56
CA TRP A 134 -20.39 -19.42 -5.66
C TRP A 134 -21.40 -18.65 -6.50
N THR A 135 -21.61 -17.38 -6.15
CA THR A 135 -22.42 -16.45 -6.94
C THR A 135 -21.53 -15.41 -7.65
N ASP A 136 -22.01 -14.85 -8.76
CA ASP A 136 -21.33 -13.75 -9.47
C ASP A 136 -20.93 -12.63 -8.50
N LYS A 137 -21.82 -12.28 -7.57
CA LYS A 137 -21.60 -11.22 -6.58
C LYS A 137 -20.44 -11.54 -5.63
N GLU A 138 -20.42 -12.73 -5.04
CA GLU A 138 -19.33 -13.14 -4.14
C GLU A 138 -17.98 -13.21 -4.88
N GLU A 139 -17.98 -13.66 -6.14
CA GLU A 139 -16.77 -13.70 -6.96
C GLU A 139 -16.24 -12.28 -7.26
N VAL A 140 -17.13 -11.33 -7.57
CA VAL A 140 -16.78 -9.92 -7.77
C VAL A 140 -16.24 -9.29 -6.48
N GLU A 141 -16.90 -9.49 -5.34
CA GLU A 141 -16.46 -8.98 -4.03
C GLU A 141 -15.08 -9.52 -3.65
N LEU A 142 -14.83 -10.81 -3.87
CA LEU A 142 -13.53 -11.43 -3.64
C LEU A 142 -12.43 -10.79 -4.52
N ALA A 143 -12.72 -10.62 -5.81
CA ALA A 143 -11.78 -10.01 -6.74
C ALA A 143 -11.48 -8.54 -6.40
N ILE A 144 -12.48 -7.78 -5.94
CA ILE A 144 -12.29 -6.40 -5.46
C ILE A 144 -11.35 -6.38 -4.25
N ASN A 145 -11.56 -7.26 -3.28
CA ASN A 145 -10.71 -7.33 -2.07
C ASN A 145 -9.25 -7.72 -2.39
N ALA A 146 -9.00 -8.41 -3.50
CA ALA A 146 -7.65 -8.75 -3.96
C ALA A 146 -6.95 -7.58 -4.69
N ILE A 147 -7.68 -6.55 -5.13
CA ILE A 147 -7.12 -5.35 -5.74
C ILE A 147 -6.53 -4.46 -4.64
N THR A 148 -5.21 -4.49 -4.52
CA THR A 148 -4.44 -3.73 -3.53
C THR A 148 -3.27 -3.03 -4.21
N TRP A 149 -2.62 -2.07 -3.54
CA TRP A 149 -1.42 -1.45 -4.09
C TRP A 149 -0.34 -2.49 -4.39
N ASP A 150 -0.13 -3.43 -3.47
CA ASP A 150 0.83 -4.52 -3.64
C ASP A 150 0.57 -5.39 -4.87
N SER A 151 -0.70 -5.58 -5.27
CA SER A 151 -1.03 -6.36 -6.46
C SER A 151 -0.78 -5.62 -7.78
N ILE A 152 -0.77 -4.28 -7.79
CA ILE A 152 -0.62 -3.47 -8.99
C ILE A 152 0.72 -2.71 -9.10
N ARG A 153 1.45 -2.52 -8.00
CA ARG A 153 2.62 -1.61 -7.94
C ARG A 153 3.81 -2.03 -8.79
N ASN A 154 3.91 -3.31 -9.16
CA ASN A 154 5.05 -3.87 -9.87
C ASN A 154 6.37 -3.53 -9.15
N GLN A 155 7.26 -2.73 -9.76
CA GLN A 155 8.55 -2.34 -9.17
C GLN A 155 8.47 -1.08 -8.30
N ASN A 156 7.34 -0.36 -8.32
CA ASN A 156 7.17 0.84 -7.49
C ASN A 156 7.02 0.43 -6.02
N THR A 157 7.60 1.22 -5.13
CA THR A 157 7.59 0.97 -3.67
C THR A 157 6.72 1.96 -2.91
N VAL A 158 6.51 3.16 -3.45
CA VAL A 158 5.73 4.24 -2.83
C VAL A 158 4.63 4.67 -3.80
N GLU A 159 3.39 4.75 -3.32
CA GLU A 159 2.19 5.13 -4.09
C GLU A 159 2.29 6.53 -4.74
N ASP A 160 3.05 7.41 -4.09
CA ASP A 160 3.24 8.81 -4.49
C ASP A 160 4.56 9.06 -5.23
N GLU A 161 5.28 8.02 -5.63
CA GLU A 161 6.55 8.13 -6.35
C GLU A 161 6.62 7.17 -7.56
N ILE A 162 5.53 7.13 -8.34
CA ILE A 162 5.44 6.23 -9.49
C ILE A 162 6.37 6.71 -10.60
N THR A 163 7.28 5.82 -11.00
CA THR A 163 8.27 6.09 -12.06
C THR A 163 8.37 5.00 -13.10
N THR A 164 7.71 3.85 -12.86
CA THR A 164 7.70 2.67 -13.74
C THR A 164 6.29 2.13 -13.90
N ASP A 165 6.08 1.33 -14.94
CA ASP A 165 4.78 0.74 -15.28
C ASP A 165 4.13 -0.02 -14.11
N LEU A 166 2.82 0.14 -14.01
CA LEU A 166 1.96 -0.62 -13.10
C LEU A 166 1.48 -1.92 -13.76
N ASN A 167 1.12 -2.90 -12.95
CA ASN A 167 0.48 -4.13 -13.40
C ASN A 167 -1.05 -4.01 -13.30
N LEU A 168 -1.67 -3.36 -14.29
CA LEU A 168 -3.13 -3.25 -14.36
C LEU A 168 -3.73 -4.48 -15.04
N TYR A 169 -3.77 -5.59 -14.30
CA TYR A 169 -4.30 -6.87 -14.79
C TYR A 169 -5.80 -6.82 -15.08
N THR A 170 -6.24 -7.54 -16.12
CA THR A 170 -7.63 -7.52 -16.61
C THR A 170 -8.45 -8.74 -16.20
N THR A 171 -7.83 -9.70 -15.52
CA THR A 171 -8.48 -10.92 -15.01
C THR A 171 -8.15 -11.10 -13.54
N GLY A 172 -9.17 -11.13 -12.70
CA GLY A 172 -9.03 -11.40 -11.27
C GLY A 172 -9.35 -12.85 -10.93
N ASP A 173 -9.40 -13.13 -9.62
CA ASP A 173 -9.77 -14.43 -9.09
C ASP A 173 -11.09 -14.94 -9.66
N ARG A 174 -11.18 -16.26 -9.77
CA ARG A 174 -12.34 -16.97 -10.31
C ARG A 174 -12.75 -16.48 -11.71
N LYS A 175 -11.80 -15.98 -12.52
CA LYS A 175 -12.01 -15.46 -13.88
C LYS A 175 -13.03 -14.32 -13.92
N THR A 176 -12.92 -13.41 -12.97
CA THR A 176 -13.60 -12.10 -13.01
C THR A 176 -12.88 -11.20 -14.02
N THR A 177 -13.61 -10.32 -14.68
CA THR A 177 -13.05 -9.34 -15.62
C THR A 177 -12.86 -8.00 -14.91
N ILE A 178 -11.69 -7.38 -15.10
CA ILE A 178 -11.35 -6.08 -14.54
C ILE A 178 -11.08 -5.10 -15.68
N VAL A 179 -11.73 -3.95 -15.65
CA VAL A 179 -11.53 -2.86 -16.61
C VAL A 179 -11.10 -1.61 -15.85
N TRP A 180 -9.88 -1.14 -16.13
CA TRP A 180 -9.31 0.06 -15.52
C TRP A 180 -9.67 1.30 -16.32
N ASN A 181 -9.92 2.41 -15.63
CA ASN A 181 -10.26 3.70 -16.26
C ASN A 181 -9.51 4.87 -15.61
N PRO A 182 -8.18 4.99 -15.80
CA PRO A 182 -7.37 6.06 -15.20
C PRO A 182 -7.90 7.45 -15.55
N THR A 183 -7.81 8.42 -14.63
CA THR A 183 -8.27 9.79 -14.88
C THR A 183 -7.38 10.56 -15.88
N TYR A 184 -6.12 10.13 -16.05
CA TYR A 184 -5.17 10.68 -17.01
C TYR A 184 -4.58 9.57 -17.89
N PRO A 185 -5.32 9.08 -18.90
CA PRO A 185 -4.88 7.97 -19.76
C PRO A 185 -3.61 8.25 -20.58
N SER A 186 -3.24 9.52 -20.74
CA SER A 186 -1.98 9.93 -21.36
C SER A 186 -0.77 9.74 -20.44
N VAL A 187 -0.98 9.69 -19.12
CA VAL A 187 0.07 9.49 -18.10
C VAL A 187 0.13 8.03 -17.67
N ILE A 188 -1.02 7.38 -17.46
CA ILE A 188 -1.12 5.93 -17.25
C ILE A 188 -2.25 5.39 -18.10
N ASP A 189 -1.96 4.51 -19.05
CA ASP A 189 -3.02 3.89 -19.86
C ASP A 189 -3.73 2.73 -19.13
N ALA A 190 -4.79 2.18 -19.73
CA ALA A 190 -5.57 1.09 -19.13
C ALA A 190 -4.81 -0.24 -19.00
N THR A 191 -3.59 -0.35 -19.55
CA THR A 191 -2.69 -1.50 -19.37
C THR A 191 -1.69 -1.30 -18.24
N GLY A 192 -1.62 -0.08 -17.70
CA GLY A 192 -0.67 0.30 -16.64
C GLY A 192 0.64 0.88 -17.16
N LYS A 193 0.75 1.13 -18.47
CA LYS A 193 1.94 1.75 -19.04
C LYS A 193 2.04 3.21 -18.60
N VAL A 194 3.16 3.58 -17.99
CA VAL A 194 3.41 4.91 -17.44
C VAL A 194 4.19 5.76 -18.45
N THR A 195 3.63 6.91 -18.79
CA THR A 195 4.30 7.99 -19.51
C THR A 195 4.49 9.15 -18.55
N ARG A 196 5.73 9.34 -18.09
CA ARG A 196 6.06 10.37 -17.10
C ARG A 196 5.93 11.77 -17.73
N PRO A 197 5.35 12.74 -17.01
CA PRO A 197 5.34 14.13 -17.43
C PRO A 197 6.77 14.68 -17.63
N THR A 198 6.91 15.71 -18.44
CA THR A 198 8.17 16.45 -18.59
C THR A 198 8.50 17.22 -17.31
N TYR A 199 9.76 17.68 -17.20
CA TYR A 199 10.20 18.46 -16.04
C TYR A 199 9.37 19.73 -15.81
N GLU A 200 8.96 20.42 -16.89
CA GLU A 200 8.18 21.66 -16.82
C GLU A 200 6.69 21.41 -16.51
N GLU A 201 6.14 20.27 -16.92
CA GLU A 201 4.76 19.89 -16.61
C GLU A 201 4.56 19.58 -15.12
N GLY A 202 5.63 19.19 -14.42
CA GLY A 202 5.55 18.85 -13.01
C GLY A 202 5.01 17.44 -12.76
N ASP A 203 4.94 17.05 -11.49
CA ASP A 203 4.38 15.75 -11.12
C ASP A 203 2.88 15.70 -11.43
N CYS A 204 2.37 14.53 -11.81
CA CYS A 204 0.96 14.35 -12.12
C CYS A 204 0.28 13.53 -11.02
N THR A 205 -0.78 14.08 -10.42
CA THR A 205 -1.65 13.37 -9.47
C THR A 205 -2.90 12.86 -10.18
N LEU A 206 -3.23 11.58 -9.98
CA LEU A 206 -4.33 10.91 -10.69
C LEU A 206 -5.06 9.90 -9.80
N SER A 207 -6.13 9.30 -10.33
CA SER A 207 -6.74 8.10 -9.76
C SER A 207 -6.95 7.02 -10.82
N ILE A 208 -7.03 5.77 -10.36
CA ILE A 208 -7.18 4.59 -11.22
C ILE A 208 -8.41 3.78 -10.77
N PRO A 209 -9.63 4.26 -11.05
CA PRO A 209 -10.83 3.48 -10.79
C PRO A 209 -10.88 2.24 -11.68
N ALA A 210 -11.63 1.24 -11.24
CA ALA A 210 -11.83 -0.01 -11.97
C ALA A 210 -13.30 -0.43 -11.94
N THR A 211 -13.69 -1.22 -12.92
CA THR A 211 -14.96 -1.95 -12.93
C THR A 211 -14.65 -3.45 -12.93
N VAL A 212 -15.14 -4.15 -11.91
CA VAL A 212 -14.96 -5.60 -11.74
C VAL A 212 -16.28 -6.29 -12.07
N SER A 213 -16.24 -7.35 -12.87
CA SER A 213 -17.47 -8.00 -13.35
C SER A 213 -17.38 -9.52 -13.44
N LYS A 214 -18.54 -10.16 -13.27
CA LYS A 214 -18.79 -11.58 -13.47
C LYS A 214 -20.23 -11.77 -13.89
N GLY A 215 -20.46 -12.52 -14.97
CA GLY A 215 -21.81 -12.76 -15.48
C GLY A 215 -22.58 -11.47 -15.72
N LYS A 216 -23.65 -11.22 -14.96
CA LYS A 216 -24.45 -9.98 -15.04
C LYS A 216 -24.10 -8.95 -13.96
N VAL A 217 -23.26 -9.30 -12.99
CA VAL A 217 -22.83 -8.41 -11.92
C VAL A 217 -21.62 -7.61 -12.39
N ALA A 218 -21.68 -6.30 -12.20
CA ALA A 218 -20.56 -5.39 -12.40
C ALA A 218 -20.58 -4.36 -11.28
N GLU A 219 -19.43 -4.18 -10.63
CA GLU A 219 -19.25 -3.23 -9.53
C GLU A 219 -18.13 -2.26 -9.90
N HIS A 220 -18.39 -0.98 -9.68
CA HIS A 220 -17.43 0.09 -9.94
C HIS A 220 -16.75 0.53 -8.64
N ILE A 221 -15.42 0.55 -8.64
CA ILE A 221 -14.60 0.91 -7.50
C ILE A 221 -13.76 2.15 -7.81
N GLN A 222 -13.73 3.09 -6.86
CA GLN A 222 -12.92 4.30 -6.93
C GLN A 222 -11.67 4.16 -6.05
N ASN A 223 -10.84 3.17 -6.38
CA ASN A 223 -9.60 2.89 -5.64
C ASN A 223 -8.45 3.78 -6.13
N PHE A 224 -7.33 3.75 -5.39
CA PHE A 224 -6.07 4.42 -5.74
C PHE A 224 -6.24 5.91 -6.02
N LEU A 225 -6.80 6.62 -5.03
CA LEU A 225 -7.04 8.05 -5.13
C LEU A 225 -5.75 8.81 -4.79
N GLY A 226 -5.34 9.72 -5.68
CA GLY A 226 -4.24 10.63 -5.41
C GLY A 226 -2.84 10.08 -5.70
N LEU A 227 -2.74 8.96 -6.43
CA LEU A 227 -1.45 8.43 -6.89
C LEU A 227 -0.67 9.51 -7.65
N LYS A 228 0.65 9.50 -7.51
CA LYS A 228 1.51 10.52 -8.11
C LYS A 228 2.59 9.92 -9.00
N VAL A 229 2.53 10.28 -10.27
CA VAL A 229 3.55 9.95 -11.26
C VAL A 229 4.56 11.08 -11.29
N LEU A 230 5.81 10.75 -10.99
CA LEU A 230 6.88 11.76 -10.93
C LEU A 230 7.28 12.19 -12.33
N LYS A 231 7.45 13.50 -12.48
CA LYS A 231 8.01 14.10 -13.68
C LYS A 231 9.39 13.55 -14.01
N LEU A 232 9.78 13.65 -15.27
CA LEU A 232 11.15 13.39 -15.71
C LEU A 232 12.11 14.39 -15.08
N GLN A 233 13.35 13.93 -14.87
CA GLN A 233 14.43 14.82 -14.48
C GLN A 233 14.70 15.82 -15.61
N ILE A 234 15.10 17.05 -15.27
CA ILE A 234 15.42 18.08 -16.24
C ILE A 234 16.46 17.57 -17.25
N THR A 235 16.29 17.85 -18.53
CA THR A 235 17.30 17.51 -19.54
C THR A 235 18.46 18.51 -19.51
N ASN A 236 19.62 18.15 -20.07
CA ASN A 236 20.75 19.09 -20.18
C ASN A 236 20.38 20.36 -20.95
N LYS A 237 19.56 20.23 -21.99
CA LYS A 237 19.11 21.36 -22.81
C LYS A 237 18.27 22.33 -21.99
N GLU A 238 17.26 21.82 -21.27
CA GLU A 238 16.42 22.63 -20.39
C GLU A 238 17.24 23.25 -19.25
N ALA A 239 18.18 22.50 -18.67
CA ALA A 239 19.06 22.99 -17.63
C ALA A 239 19.93 24.17 -18.12
N VAL A 240 20.51 24.07 -19.33
CA VAL A 240 21.27 25.16 -19.95
C VAL A 240 20.38 26.36 -20.27
N SER A 241 19.17 26.15 -20.78
CA SER A 241 18.23 27.25 -21.04
C SER A 241 17.84 28.00 -19.76
N LYS A 242 17.61 27.29 -18.64
CA LYS A 242 17.38 27.94 -17.33
C LYS A 242 18.64 28.60 -16.77
N ALA A 243 19.79 27.95 -16.88
CA ALA A 243 21.07 28.52 -16.46
C ALA A 243 21.36 29.82 -17.20
N LYS A 244 21.04 29.91 -18.50
CA LYS A 244 21.18 31.13 -19.29
C LYS A 244 20.37 32.31 -18.75
N THR A 245 19.19 32.08 -18.16
CA THR A 245 18.41 33.17 -17.54
C THR A 245 18.92 33.53 -16.16
N ILE A 246 19.60 32.61 -15.47
CA ILE A 246 20.24 32.84 -14.17
C ILE A 246 21.56 33.60 -14.33
N VAL A 247 22.34 33.25 -15.36
CA VAL A 247 23.65 33.86 -15.64
C VAL A 247 23.43 35.26 -16.21
N ASP A 248 23.29 36.24 -15.33
CA ASP A 248 23.06 37.64 -15.67
C ASP A 248 24.21 38.57 -15.24
N GLY A 249 24.09 39.85 -15.55
CA GLY A 249 25.11 40.85 -15.26
C GLY A 249 25.35 41.10 -13.76
N THR A 250 24.42 40.72 -12.88
CA THR A 250 24.59 40.88 -11.43
C THR A 250 25.60 39.89 -10.86
N MET A 251 25.74 38.71 -11.48
CA MET A 251 26.73 37.72 -11.06
C MET A 251 28.17 38.12 -11.38
N ILE A 252 28.36 39.02 -12.36
CA ILE A 252 29.68 39.36 -12.91
C ILE A 252 30.08 40.83 -12.73
N LYS A 253 29.26 41.65 -12.06
CA LYS A 253 29.63 43.05 -11.75
C LYS A 253 30.58 43.16 -10.55
N GLY A 254 30.60 42.18 -9.65
CA GLY A 254 31.41 42.22 -8.44
C GLY A 254 31.11 43.45 -7.57
N LYS A 255 32.14 44.26 -7.28
CA LYS A 255 32.01 45.52 -6.53
C LYS A 255 31.58 46.72 -7.39
N ASN A 256 31.54 46.56 -8.71
CA ASN A 256 31.14 47.63 -9.62
C ASN A 256 29.64 47.90 -9.50
N THR A 257 29.23 49.15 -9.76
CA THR A 257 27.82 49.56 -9.69
C THR A 257 27.00 48.94 -10.81
N ASP A 258 27.54 48.95 -12.03
CA ASP A 258 26.94 48.44 -13.25
C ASP A 258 28.02 47.93 -14.21
N LEU A 259 27.66 47.05 -15.15
CA LEU A 259 28.56 46.59 -16.21
C LEU A 259 28.98 47.72 -17.17
N LYS A 260 28.23 48.82 -17.16
CA LYS A 260 28.55 50.05 -17.89
C LYS A 260 29.41 51.03 -17.10
N ASP A 261 29.77 50.70 -15.87
CA ASP A 261 30.58 51.53 -14.97
C ASP A 261 31.73 50.72 -14.34
N MET A 262 32.41 49.89 -15.14
CA MET A 262 33.46 49.00 -14.64
C MET A 262 34.72 49.79 -14.30
N THR A 263 35.19 49.67 -13.06
CA THR A 263 36.43 50.28 -12.55
C THR A 263 37.35 49.27 -11.87
N ASP A 264 36.79 48.18 -11.34
CA ASP A 264 37.49 47.12 -10.63
C ASP A 264 37.40 45.78 -11.37
N SER A 265 38.46 44.96 -11.20
CA SER A 265 38.48 43.58 -11.70
C SER A 265 37.51 42.68 -10.94
N VAL A 266 36.98 41.64 -11.60
CA VAL A 266 35.95 40.76 -11.04
C VAL A 266 36.31 39.29 -11.22
N VAL A 267 36.16 38.49 -10.17
CA VAL A 267 36.28 37.03 -10.24
C VAL A 267 35.02 36.47 -10.90
N LEU A 268 35.20 35.65 -11.92
CA LEU A 268 34.11 35.08 -12.70
C LEU A 268 33.76 33.69 -12.15
N PRO A 269 32.47 33.36 -11.99
CA PRO A 269 32.05 32.05 -11.50
C PRO A 269 32.29 30.97 -12.55
N SER A 270 32.79 29.81 -12.16
CA SER A 270 33.01 28.67 -13.08
C SER A 270 31.83 27.70 -13.14
N ASN A 271 30.83 27.86 -12.27
CA ASN A 271 29.62 27.04 -12.18
C ASN A 271 28.48 27.83 -11.53
N LEU A 272 27.29 27.24 -11.50
CA LEU A 272 26.18 27.70 -10.66
C LEU A 272 26.17 26.89 -9.36
N ASP A 273 25.83 27.55 -8.25
CA ASP A 273 25.74 26.90 -6.93
C ASP A 273 24.56 25.91 -6.91
N GLN A 274 24.88 24.63 -6.74
CA GLN A 274 23.88 23.57 -6.72
C GLN A 274 22.97 23.63 -5.48
N TYR A 275 23.40 24.27 -4.38
CA TYR A 275 22.52 24.48 -3.23
C TYR A 275 21.42 25.50 -3.50
N MET A 276 21.73 26.52 -4.32
CA MET A 276 20.73 27.50 -4.76
C MET A 276 19.80 26.94 -5.83
N TYR A 277 20.29 25.99 -6.64
CA TYR A 277 19.55 25.39 -7.76
C TYR A 277 19.61 23.86 -7.75
N PRO A 278 19.00 23.19 -6.75
CA PRO A 278 19.16 21.75 -6.53
C PRO A 278 18.57 20.89 -7.66
N ASP A 279 17.56 21.40 -8.36
CA ASP A 279 16.89 20.70 -9.47
C ASP A 279 17.65 20.84 -10.80
N LEU A 280 18.64 21.73 -10.90
CA LEU A 280 19.45 21.86 -12.10
C LEU A 280 20.53 20.79 -12.14
N LYS A 281 20.73 20.22 -13.33
CA LYS A 281 21.94 19.44 -13.61
C LYS A 281 23.18 20.35 -13.49
N PRO A 282 24.35 19.79 -13.15
CA PRO A 282 25.59 20.57 -13.05
C PRO A 282 25.84 21.42 -14.30
N ILE A 283 26.17 22.69 -14.06
CA ILE A 283 26.47 23.70 -15.08
C ILE A 283 27.93 24.13 -14.95
N THR A 284 28.64 24.12 -16.06
CA THR A 284 29.97 24.73 -16.19
C THR A 284 29.86 26.03 -16.96
N LEU A 285 30.57 27.06 -16.49
CA LEU A 285 30.66 28.37 -17.10
C LEU A 285 32.09 28.61 -17.56
N GLN A 286 32.27 28.93 -18.85
CA GLN A 286 33.57 29.23 -19.43
C GLN A 286 33.55 30.62 -20.07
N TRP A 287 34.48 31.47 -19.64
CA TRP A 287 34.50 32.88 -20.03
C TRP A 287 35.60 33.19 -21.04
N LYS A 288 35.28 34.05 -22.01
CA LYS A 288 36.26 34.65 -22.93
C LYS A 288 35.80 36.05 -23.34
N LEU A 289 36.75 36.88 -23.77
CA LEU A 289 36.42 38.14 -24.44
C LEU A 289 36.13 37.88 -25.91
N VAL A 290 35.14 38.59 -26.46
CA VAL A 290 34.76 38.51 -27.86
C VAL A 290 34.73 39.89 -28.50
N ARG A 291 34.81 39.95 -29.83
CA ARG A 291 34.96 41.23 -30.54
C ARG A 291 33.72 42.12 -30.50
N SER A 292 32.53 41.53 -30.48
CA SER A 292 31.27 42.29 -30.39
C SER A 292 30.10 41.42 -29.94
N LEU A 293 28.92 42.03 -29.76
CA LEU A 293 27.66 41.30 -29.48
C LEU A 293 27.27 40.31 -30.59
N THR A 294 27.80 40.47 -31.80
CA THR A 294 27.46 39.64 -32.96
C THR A 294 28.67 38.90 -33.54
N ASP A 295 29.85 39.08 -32.95
CA ASP A 295 31.10 38.44 -33.39
C ASP A 295 31.75 37.74 -32.18
N ALA A 296 31.52 36.43 -32.11
CA ALA A 296 31.98 35.54 -31.04
C ALA A 296 33.48 35.15 -31.18
N THR A 297 34.20 35.71 -32.16
CA THR A 297 35.64 35.52 -32.25
C THR A 297 36.34 36.12 -31.05
N GLU A 298 37.32 35.40 -30.51
CA GLU A 298 38.00 35.79 -29.28
C GLU A 298 38.78 37.09 -29.48
N ASP A 299 38.58 38.06 -28.58
CA ASP A 299 39.32 39.32 -28.56
C ASP A 299 40.51 39.22 -27.59
N THR A 300 41.63 38.75 -28.13
CA THR A 300 42.90 38.65 -27.40
C THR A 300 43.69 39.97 -27.38
N THR A 301 43.20 41.00 -28.07
CA THR A 301 43.89 42.28 -28.29
C THR A 301 43.30 43.44 -27.49
N ASN A 302 42.22 43.20 -26.75
CA ASN A 302 41.56 44.22 -25.96
C ASN A 302 42.53 44.84 -24.93
N SER A 303 42.66 46.16 -24.95
CA SER A 303 43.56 46.89 -24.05
C SER A 303 42.90 47.28 -22.73
N ALA A 304 41.57 47.25 -22.64
CA ALA A 304 40.80 47.68 -21.46
C ALA A 304 40.42 46.51 -20.54
N ALA A 305 40.36 45.28 -21.05
CA ALA A 305 40.03 44.09 -20.29
C ALA A 305 40.82 42.86 -20.75
N LYS A 306 41.08 41.92 -19.85
CA LYS A 306 41.67 40.61 -20.15
C LYS A 306 41.16 39.54 -19.19
N ILE A 307 40.94 38.32 -19.67
CA ILE A 307 40.72 37.16 -18.79
C ILE A 307 42.06 36.61 -18.32
N VAL A 308 42.24 36.51 -17.02
CA VAL A 308 43.42 35.92 -16.37
C VAL A 308 42.96 34.71 -15.59
N THR A 309 43.63 33.57 -15.77
CA THR A 309 43.35 32.33 -15.03
C THR A 309 44.51 32.06 -14.09
N ASP A 310 44.23 31.81 -12.81
CA ASP A 310 45.26 31.50 -11.83
C ASP A 310 45.64 30.00 -11.81
N SER A 311 46.57 29.64 -10.93
CA SER A 311 47.04 28.24 -10.77
C SER A 311 45.96 27.25 -10.31
N GLN A 312 44.85 27.75 -9.77
CA GLN A 312 43.71 26.96 -9.30
C GLN A 312 42.58 26.91 -10.35
N GLY A 313 42.76 27.54 -11.52
CA GLY A 313 41.76 27.60 -12.58
C GLY A 313 40.71 28.70 -12.37
N VAL A 314 40.87 29.58 -11.37
CA VAL A 314 39.93 30.68 -11.14
C VAL A 314 40.15 31.76 -12.19
N GLN A 315 39.08 32.10 -12.91
CA GLN A 315 39.10 33.14 -13.93
C GLN A 315 38.76 34.50 -13.32
N THR A 316 39.58 35.50 -13.60
CA THR A 316 39.35 36.90 -13.25
C THR A 316 39.29 37.75 -14.51
N LEU A 317 38.22 38.52 -14.65
CA LEU A 317 38.17 39.63 -15.58
C LEU A 317 39.03 40.77 -15.03
N SER A 318 40.25 40.87 -15.55
CA SER A 318 41.19 41.94 -15.21
C SER A 318 40.85 43.21 -15.98
N ILE A 319 40.61 44.29 -15.27
CA ILE A 319 40.28 45.60 -15.84
C ILE A 319 41.52 46.50 -15.84
N THR A 320 41.85 47.07 -17.01
CA THR A 320 42.88 48.09 -17.18
C THR A 320 42.20 49.41 -17.55
N ARG A 321 42.19 50.36 -16.62
CA ARG A 321 41.52 51.65 -16.84
C ARG A 321 42.32 52.50 -17.84
N PRO A 322 41.66 53.07 -18.86
CA PRO A 322 42.28 54.10 -19.69
C PRO A 322 42.80 55.28 -18.86
N ALA A 323 43.81 55.99 -19.35
CA ALA A 323 44.33 57.19 -18.69
C ALA A 323 43.28 58.30 -18.61
N SER A 324 43.45 59.22 -17.64
CA SER A 324 42.56 60.39 -17.52
C SER A 324 42.58 61.22 -18.80
N GLY A 325 41.40 61.61 -19.27
CA GLY A 325 41.18 62.33 -20.54
C GLY A 325 41.03 61.43 -21.78
N ASN A 326 41.30 60.12 -21.69
CA ASN A 326 41.01 59.18 -22.77
C ASN A 326 39.53 58.77 -22.79
N GLN A 327 39.09 58.25 -23.93
CA GLN A 327 37.76 57.63 -24.05
C GLN A 327 37.65 56.39 -23.15
N ASN A 328 36.44 56.10 -22.68
CA ASN A 328 36.16 54.87 -21.94
C ASN A 328 36.48 53.64 -22.80
N GLY A 329 36.95 52.57 -22.15
CA GLY A 329 37.18 51.29 -22.80
C GLY A 329 35.88 50.53 -23.02
N THR A 330 35.85 49.67 -24.03
CA THR A 330 34.72 48.76 -24.31
C THR A 330 35.23 47.33 -24.41
N ALA A 331 34.47 46.40 -23.85
CA ALA A 331 34.73 44.97 -24.00
C ALA A 331 33.42 44.19 -24.08
N PHE A 332 33.44 43.01 -24.69
CA PHE A 332 32.30 42.11 -24.72
C PHE A 332 32.74 40.78 -24.09
N LEU A 333 32.06 40.40 -23.01
CA LEU A 333 32.37 39.20 -22.26
C LEU A 333 31.35 38.11 -22.61
N GLU A 334 31.81 37.04 -23.25
CA GLU A 334 31.00 35.86 -23.52
C GLU A 334 31.17 34.83 -22.40
N VAL A 335 30.07 34.21 -21.99
CA VAL A 335 30.05 32.99 -21.19
C VAL A 335 29.45 31.86 -22.00
N ASN A 336 30.19 30.77 -22.14
CA ASN A 336 29.65 29.50 -22.59
C ASN A 336 29.11 28.74 -21.39
N ILE A 337 27.84 28.34 -21.48
CA ILE A 337 27.06 27.68 -20.44
C ILE A 337 26.84 26.25 -20.90
N THR A 338 27.42 25.29 -20.20
CA THR A 338 27.42 23.89 -20.63
C THR A 338 26.94 22.96 -19.54
N SER A 339 26.14 21.96 -19.92
CA SER A 339 25.79 20.81 -19.07
C SER A 339 26.13 19.51 -19.79
N VAL A 340 26.77 18.57 -19.08
CA VAL A 340 27.28 17.30 -19.63
C VAL A 340 26.78 16.13 -18.79
N THR A 341 26.26 15.07 -19.42
CA THR A 341 25.97 13.82 -18.70
C THR A 341 27.21 12.95 -18.53
N ALA A 342 27.18 12.02 -17.58
CA ALA A 342 28.22 11.00 -17.44
C ALA A 342 28.37 10.11 -18.71
N GLN A 343 27.36 10.11 -19.58
CA GLN A 343 27.31 9.38 -20.84
C GLN A 343 27.73 10.23 -22.06
N GLY A 344 28.07 11.50 -21.86
CA GLY A 344 28.63 12.37 -22.90
C GLY A 344 27.61 13.20 -23.70
N ASP A 345 26.34 13.26 -23.30
CA ASP A 345 25.39 14.20 -23.90
C ASP A 345 25.73 15.63 -23.46
N ILE A 346 25.89 16.54 -24.42
CA ILE A 346 26.31 17.92 -24.17
C ILE A 346 25.22 18.86 -24.66
N ALA A 347 24.82 19.80 -23.82
CA ALA A 347 24.08 20.98 -24.22
C ALA A 347 24.93 22.22 -23.92
N THR A 348 24.95 23.16 -24.86
CA THR A 348 25.68 24.44 -24.70
C THR A 348 24.82 25.58 -25.23
N ASP A 349 24.85 26.71 -24.54
CA ASP A 349 24.35 28.00 -24.99
C ASP A 349 25.26 29.10 -24.41
N TYR A 350 25.09 30.36 -24.80
CA TYR A 350 25.94 31.45 -24.36
C TYR A 350 25.16 32.75 -24.10
N ASN A 351 25.75 33.61 -23.26
CA ASN A 351 25.37 35.01 -23.10
C ASN A 351 26.58 35.89 -23.42
N ILE A 352 26.35 37.07 -24.01
CA ILE A 352 27.39 38.10 -24.22
C ILE A 352 26.99 39.36 -23.45
N PHE A 353 27.89 39.85 -22.61
CA PHE A 353 27.70 41.04 -21.79
C PHE A 353 28.54 42.21 -22.32
N PRO A 354 27.92 43.34 -22.70
CA PRO A 354 28.67 44.55 -23.04
C PRO A 354 29.18 45.22 -21.77
N LEU A 355 30.46 45.58 -21.77
CA LEU A 355 31.14 46.23 -20.66
C LEU A 355 31.65 47.60 -21.08
N ILE A 356 31.51 48.60 -20.20
CA ILE A 356 32.15 49.91 -20.36
C ILE A 356 33.09 50.12 -19.18
N ILE A 357 34.38 50.32 -19.49
CA ILE A 357 35.46 50.51 -18.54
C ILE A 357 35.73 52.01 -18.42
N ILE A 358 35.51 52.56 -17.23
CA ILE A 358 35.62 54.00 -16.99
C ILE A 358 37.09 54.42 -16.89
N ALA A 359 37.46 55.43 -17.66
CA ALA A 359 38.78 56.04 -17.61
C ALA A 359 39.15 56.49 -16.18
N SER A 360 40.45 56.54 -15.91
CA SER A 360 40.98 57.07 -14.65
C SER A 360 40.52 58.52 -14.47
N LYS A 361 40.16 58.90 -13.24
CA LYS A 361 39.81 60.30 -12.95
C LYS A 361 41.07 61.15 -12.99
#